data_AF-R9I501-F1
#
_entry.id   AF-R9I501-F1
#
_cell.length_a   1.000
_cell.length_b   1.000
_cell.length_c   1.000
_cell.angle_alpha   90.00
_cell.angle_beta   90.00
_cell.angle_gamma   90.00
#
_symmetry.space_group_name_H-M   'P 1'
#
loop_
_entity.id
_entity.type
_entity.pdbx_description
1 polymer ?
#
loop_
_entity_poly.entity_id
_entity_poly.type
_entity_poly.pdbx_seq_one_letter_code
_entity_poly.pdbx_strand_id
1 'polypeptide(L)'
;MKGRIDYLKKLDAPVRFLSCEPLLEDLGTLDLSDIDWVIVGGESGNRARKVEKDWILNIKSQCDASTGTALFFKQWGTWSADGVKRSAKENGCLLDGKEYHAYPTPRKIKP
;
A
#
# COMPACT_ATOMS: atom_id res chain seq x y z
N MET A 1 -2.02 15.55 -3.87
CA MET A 1 -2.50 14.21 -4.28
C MET A 1 -3.97 14.17 -4.72
N LYS A 2 -4.89 14.99 -4.18
CA LYS A 2 -6.34 14.94 -4.45
C LYS A 2 -6.74 14.72 -5.93
N GLY A 3 -6.13 15.43 -6.88
CA GLY A 3 -6.55 15.31 -8.29
C GLY A 3 -6.31 13.93 -8.96
N ARG A 4 -5.24 13.20 -8.63
CA ARG A 4 -4.91 11.95 -9.37
C ARG A 4 -5.86 10.80 -9.04
N ILE A 5 -6.24 10.70 -7.77
CA ILE A 5 -7.19 9.69 -7.30
C ILE A 5 -8.56 9.94 -7.95
N ASP A 6 -9.00 11.19 -8.05
CA ASP A 6 -10.24 11.55 -8.74
C ASP A 6 -10.24 11.19 -10.23
N TYR A 7 -9.10 11.36 -10.93
CA TYR A 7 -8.98 10.91 -12.31
C TYR A 7 -9.04 9.39 -12.43
N LEU A 8 -8.38 8.65 -11.53
CA LEU A 8 -8.41 7.19 -11.53
C LEU A 8 -9.85 6.66 -11.37
N LYS A 9 -10.66 7.28 -10.50
CA LYS A 9 -12.08 6.90 -10.28
C LYS A 9 -12.96 7.06 -11.52
N LYS A 10 -12.57 7.92 -12.46
CA LYS A 10 -13.31 8.13 -13.73
C LYS A 10 -13.02 7.08 -14.78
N LEU A 11 -11.95 6.29 -14.61
CA LEU A 11 -11.60 5.25 -15.56
C LEU A 11 -12.52 4.05 -15.39
N ASP A 12 -13.03 3.53 -16.50
CA ASP A 12 -13.67 2.23 -16.53
C ASP A 12 -12.56 1.17 -16.55
N ALA A 13 -12.14 0.73 -15.36
CA ALA A 13 -11.02 -0.18 -15.17
C ALA A 13 -11.45 -1.37 -14.29
N PRO A 14 -11.07 -2.61 -14.62
CA PRO A 14 -11.49 -3.78 -13.84
C PRO A 14 -10.93 -3.71 -12.42
N VAL A 15 -9.77 -3.07 -12.23
CA VAL A 15 -9.17 -2.78 -10.93
C VAL A 15 -8.67 -1.35 -10.96
N ARG A 16 -9.04 -0.56 -9.94
CA ARG A 16 -8.43 0.73 -9.64
C ARG A 16 -7.59 0.56 -8.39
N PHE A 17 -6.29 0.75 -8.53
CA PHE A 17 -5.36 0.56 -7.42
C PHE A 17 -4.45 1.77 -7.21
N LEU A 18 -4.00 1.92 -5.96
CA LEU A 18 -2.97 2.88 -5.59
C LEU A 18 -1.71 2.10 -5.21
N SER A 19 -0.60 2.38 -5.89
CA SER A 19 0.72 1.96 -5.45
C SER A 19 1.34 3.10 -4.63
N CYS A 20 1.32 2.93 -3.31
CA CYS A 20 1.88 3.85 -2.33
C CYS A 20 3.27 3.34 -1.89
N GLU A 21 4.13 3.04 -2.86
CA GLU A 21 5.50 2.58 -2.64
C GLU A 21 6.52 3.34 -3.52
N PRO A 22 7.76 3.55 -3.03
CA PRO A 22 8.13 3.40 -1.62
C PRO A 22 7.38 4.42 -0.75
N LEU A 23 7.00 4.01 0.45
CA LEU A 23 6.34 4.89 1.41
C LEU A 23 7.42 5.69 2.14
N LEU A 24 7.50 6.98 1.84
CA LEU A 24 8.59 7.88 2.29
C LEU A 24 8.15 8.85 3.39
N GLU A 25 6.85 8.95 3.60
CA GLU A 25 6.19 9.79 4.58
C GLU A 25 4.80 9.24 4.86
N ASP A 26 4.13 9.79 5.88
CA ASP A 26 2.71 9.56 6.08
C ASP A 26 1.92 10.30 5.00
N LEU A 27 1.10 9.57 4.22
CA LEU A 27 0.23 10.17 3.22
C LEU A 27 -1.03 10.82 3.84
N GLY A 28 -1.20 10.70 5.15
CA GLY A 28 -2.36 11.20 5.88
C GLY A 28 -3.62 10.47 5.45
N THR A 29 -4.71 11.22 5.25
CA THR A 29 -5.99 10.66 4.83
C THR A 29 -6.09 10.57 3.31
N LEU A 30 -6.36 9.36 2.81
CA LEU A 30 -6.61 9.05 1.41
C LEU A 30 -8.11 8.87 1.18
N ASP A 31 -8.61 9.41 0.07
CA ASP A 31 -9.98 9.14 -0.37
C ASP A 31 -10.04 7.83 -1.14
N LEU A 32 -10.23 6.73 -0.40
CA LEU A 32 -10.29 5.36 -0.93
C LEU A 32 -11.67 4.97 -1.49
N SER A 33 -12.64 5.89 -1.56
CA SER A 33 -13.91 5.60 -2.22
C SER A 33 -13.67 5.15 -3.66
N ASP A 34 -14.30 4.04 -4.06
CA ASP A 34 -14.13 3.39 -5.37
C ASP A 34 -12.70 2.94 -5.73
N ILE A 35 -11.79 2.81 -4.75
CA ILE A 35 -10.48 2.18 -4.91
C ILE A 35 -10.56 0.72 -4.46
N ASP A 36 -10.17 -0.21 -5.31
CA ASP A 36 -10.28 -1.64 -4.99
C ASP A 36 -9.06 -2.16 -4.22
N TRP A 37 -7.91 -1.53 -4.42
CA TRP A 37 -6.64 -2.08 -3.96
C TRP A 37 -5.61 -1.02 -3.62
N VAL A 38 -4.92 -1.17 -2.50
CA VAL A 38 -3.79 -0.33 -2.12
C VAL A 38 -2.59 -1.21 -1.84
N ILE A 39 -1.47 -0.89 -2.49
CA ILE A 39 -0.18 -1.53 -2.31
C ILE A 39 0.71 -0.59 -1.50
N VAL A 40 1.32 -1.08 -0.43
CA VAL A 40 2.27 -0.34 0.40
C VAL A 40 3.58 -1.10 0.52
N GLY A 41 4.69 -0.39 0.70
CA GLY A 41 6.00 -1.02 0.84
C GLY A 41 7.11 0.00 1.07
N GLY A 42 8.21 -0.46 1.67
CA GLY A 42 9.40 0.36 1.89
C GLY A 42 10.36 0.36 0.70
N GLU A 43 11.29 1.32 0.72
CA GLU A 43 12.28 1.49 -0.35
C GLU A 43 13.36 0.40 -0.32
N SER A 44 13.78 -0.07 -1.49
CA SER A 44 14.89 -1.01 -1.66
C SER A 44 16.13 -0.34 -2.24
N GLY A 45 17.31 -0.85 -1.91
CA GLY A 45 18.60 -0.43 -2.48
C GLY A 45 19.53 0.24 -1.47
N ASN A 46 20.78 0.49 -1.87
CA ASN A 46 21.84 0.94 -0.94
C ASN A 46 21.51 2.27 -0.22
N ARG A 47 20.74 3.14 -0.88
CA ARG A 47 20.33 4.46 -0.37
C ARG A 47 18.86 4.51 0.06
N ALA A 48 18.25 3.34 0.28
CA ALA A 48 16.86 3.26 0.72
C ALA A 48 16.64 4.09 1.99
N ARG A 49 15.53 4.82 2.01
CA ARG A 49 14.99 5.49 3.19
C ARG A 49 14.15 4.51 3.99
N LYS A 50 14.14 4.70 5.31
CA LYS A 50 13.34 3.89 6.22
C LYS A 50 11.87 4.26 6.07
N VAL A 51 11.03 3.25 5.92
CA VAL A 51 9.57 3.40 6.08
C VAL A 51 9.23 3.26 7.57
N GLU A 52 8.34 4.09 8.07
CA GLU A 52 7.83 3.93 9.43
C GLU A 52 6.60 3.03 9.47
N LYS A 53 6.55 2.16 10.49
CA LYS A 53 5.46 1.20 10.70
C LYS A 53 4.09 1.90 10.77
N ASP A 54 4.03 3.05 11.43
CA ASP A 54 2.79 3.78 11.66
C ASP A 54 2.18 4.31 10.35
N TRP A 55 3.00 4.62 9.34
CA TRP A 55 2.50 5.06 8.03
C TRP A 55 1.78 3.91 7.30
N ILE A 56 2.33 2.69 7.40
CA ILE A 56 1.70 1.48 6.85
C ILE A 56 0.39 1.18 7.61
N LEU A 57 0.41 1.28 8.93
CA LEU A 57 -0.77 1.06 9.78
C LEU A 57 -1.87 2.10 9.53
N ASN A 58 -1.51 3.35 9.25
CA ASN A 58 -2.46 4.40 8.90
C ASN A 58 -3.20 4.06 7.59
N ILE A 59 -2.49 3.64 6.54
CA ILE A 59 -3.13 3.24 5.28
C ILE A 59 -3.97 1.98 5.48
N LYS A 60 -3.47 1.02 6.27
CA LYS A 60 -4.22 -0.20 6.61
C LYS A 60 -5.55 0.11 7.28
N SER A 61 -5.56 0.97 8.30
CA SER A 61 -6.79 1.30 9.02
C SER A 61 -7.83 1.97 8.11
N GLN A 62 -7.36 2.78 7.15
CA GLN A 62 -8.23 3.37 6.13
C GLN A 62 -8.78 2.34 5.15
N CYS A 63 -7.98 1.33 4.75
CA CYS A 63 -8.47 0.21 3.94
C CYS A 63 -9.50 -0.63 4.72
N ASP A 64 -9.23 -0.94 5.98
CA ASP A 64 -10.16 -1.69 6.84
C ASP A 64 -11.49 -0.95 7.05
N ALA A 65 -11.45 0.39 7.16
CA ALA A 65 -12.63 1.23 7.29
C ALA A 65 -13.39 1.44 5.97
N SER A 66 -12.73 1.21 4.83
CA SER A 66 -13.35 1.30 3.52
C SER A 66 -14.19 0.06 3.20
N THR A 67 -15.23 0.23 2.39
CA THR A 67 -16.02 -0.90 1.89
C THR A 67 -15.32 -1.53 0.68
N GLY A 68 -14.44 -2.50 0.92
CA GLY A 68 -13.92 -3.38 -0.12
C GLY A 68 -12.56 -3.01 -0.72
N THR A 69 -11.81 -2.07 -0.13
CA THR A 69 -10.41 -1.84 -0.54
C THR A 69 -9.50 -2.91 0.09
N ALA A 70 -8.89 -3.74 -0.75
CA ALA A 70 -7.88 -4.69 -0.31
C ALA A 70 -6.55 -3.97 -0.01
N LEU A 71 -5.83 -4.44 1.01
CA LEU A 71 -4.46 -4.01 1.29
C LEU A 71 -3.46 -5.11 0.91
N PHE A 72 -2.42 -4.72 0.18
CA PHE A 72 -1.24 -5.53 -0.06
C PHE A 72 0.01 -4.82 0.48
N PHE A 73 0.55 -5.31 1.60
CA PHE A 73 1.86 -4.91 2.09
C PHE A 73 2.93 -5.76 1.43
N LYS A 74 3.66 -5.17 0.49
CA LYS A 74 4.63 -5.87 -0.34
C LYS A 74 5.86 -6.33 0.44
N GLN A 75 6.50 -5.42 1.15
CA GLN A 75 7.65 -5.67 2.02
C GLN A 75 8.13 -4.40 2.73
N TRP A 76 8.99 -4.58 3.72
CA TRP A 76 9.71 -3.50 4.42
C TRP A 76 10.79 -2.80 3.58
N GLY A 77 11.29 -3.44 2.51
CA GLY A 77 12.41 -2.89 1.75
C GLY A 77 13.76 -3.16 2.43
N THR A 78 14.73 -2.27 2.29
CA THR A 78 16.08 -2.46 2.86
C THR A 78 16.12 -2.28 4.37
N TRP A 79 15.22 -1.49 4.94
CA TRP A 79 15.11 -1.31 6.39
C TRP A 79 13.98 -2.18 6.93
N SER A 80 14.26 -3.10 7.85
CA SER A 80 13.22 -3.88 8.54
C SER A 80 12.44 -3.04 9.55
N ALA A 81 11.36 -3.64 10.07
CA ALA A 81 10.57 -3.09 11.17
C ALA A 81 11.40 -2.71 12.41
N ASP A 82 12.49 -3.44 12.70
CA ASP A 82 13.43 -3.18 13.81
C ASP A 82 14.44 -2.05 13.50
N GLY A 83 14.40 -1.45 12.31
CA GLY A 83 15.30 -0.38 11.91
C GLY A 83 16.70 -0.85 11.49
N VAL A 84 16.90 -2.14 11.21
CA VAL A 84 18.18 -2.68 10.72
C VAL A 84 18.18 -2.80 9.20
N LYS A 85 19.34 -2.56 8.56
CA LYS A 85 19.51 -2.77 7.13
C LYS A 85 19.76 -4.24 6.81
N ARG A 86 18.97 -4.83 5.93
CA ARG A 86 19.17 -6.17 5.35
C ARG A 86 18.67 -6.19 3.91
N SER A 87 18.73 -7.33 3.23
CA SER A 87 18.06 -7.44 1.94
C SER A 87 16.54 -7.36 2.11
N ALA A 88 15.87 -6.84 1.09
CA ALA A 88 14.42 -6.82 0.95
C ALA A 88 13.78 -8.19 1.23
N LYS A 89 14.41 -9.26 0.72
CA LYS A 89 13.98 -10.64 0.93
C LYS A 89 14.06 -11.08 2.39
N GLU A 90 15.12 -10.72 3.10
CA GLU A 90 15.29 -11.06 4.52
C GLU A 90 14.32 -10.31 5.42
N ASN A 91 14.06 -9.04 5.11
CA ASN A 91 13.13 -8.22 5.90
C ASN A 91 11.67 -8.64 5.70
N GLY A 92 11.32 -9.18 4.53
CA GLY A 92 10.00 -9.72 4.25
C GLY A 92 8.88 -8.68 4.38
N CYS A 93 7.68 -9.16 4.66
CA CYS A 93 6.43 -8.38 4.66
C CYS A 93 5.57 -8.59 5.91
N LEU A 94 6.15 -9.13 6.99
CA LEU A 94 5.40 -9.31 8.23
C LEU A 94 5.21 -7.96 8.93
N LEU A 95 3.95 -7.59 9.14
CA LEU A 95 3.55 -6.46 9.96
C LEU A 95 2.88 -7.02 11.22
N ASP A 96 3.52 -6.87 12.37
CA ASP A 96 3.10 -7.50 13.63
C ASP A 96 2.90 -9.02 13.53
N GLY A 97 3.85 -9.68 12.87
CA GLY A 97 3.85 -11.14 12.71
C GLY A 97 2.82 -11.66 11.70
N LYS A 98 2.14 -10.78 10.96
CA LYS A 98 1.11 -11.15 9.98
C LYS A 98 1.43 -10.60 8.59
N GLU A 99 1.15 -11.40 7.56
CA GLU A 99 1.16 -10.95 6.17
C GLU A 99 -0.18 -10.29 5.80
N TYR A 100 -0.09 -9.25 4.98
CA TYR A 100 -1.24 -8.57 4.42
C TYR A 100 -1.14 -8.60 2.91
N HIS A 101 -1.61 -9.68 2.29
CA HIS A 101 -1.55 -9.89 0.84
C HIS A 101 -2.95 -10.07 0.25
N ALA A 102 -3.89 -9.18 0.61
CA ALA A 102 -5.23 -9.24 0.05
C ALA A 102 -5.22 -8.73 -1.40
N TYR A 103 -6.02 -9.38 -2.26
CA TYR A 103 -6.21 -9.01 -3.66
C TYR A 103 -7.64 -8.52 -3.89
N PRO A 104 -7.85 -7.55 -4.80
CA PRO A 104 -9.18 -7.06 -5.13
C PRO A 104 -9.95 -8.10 -5.93
N THR A 105 -11.28 -8.02 -5.88
CA THR A 105 -12.13 -8.69 -6.86
C THR A 105 -12.30 -7.76 -8.06
N PRO A 106 -11.91 -8.16 -9.29
CA PRO A 106 -12.08 -7.31 -10.46
C PRO A 106 -13.56 -6.96 -10.71
N ARG A 107 -13.81 -5.68 -11.01
CA ARG A 107 -15.10 -5.19 -11.45
C ARG A 107 -15.46 -5.79 -12.80
N LYS A 108 -16.75 -6.01 -13.01
CA LYS A 108 -17.29 -6.35 -14.33
C LYS A 108 -17.40 -5.07 -15.15
N ILE A 109 -16.58 -4.95 -16.18
CA ILE A 109 -16.71 -3.89 -17.19
C ILE A 109 -17.72 -4.34 -18.24
N LYS A 110 -18.62 -3.44 -18.63
CA LYS A 110 -19.50 -3.67 -19.78
C LYS A 110 -18.69 -3.43 -21.06
N PRO A 111 -18.77 -4.33 -22.06
CA PRO A 111 -18.00 -4.19 -23.30
C PRO A 111 -18.32 -2.90 -24.05
#